data_AF-A0A9X4MZW2-F1
#
_entry.id   AF-A0A9X4MZW2-F1
#
_cell.length_a   1.000
_cell.length_b   1.000
_cell.length_c   1.000
_cell.angle_alpha   90.00
_cell.angle_beta   90.00
_cell.angle_gamma   90.00
#
_symmetry.space_group_name_H-M   'P 1'
#
loop_
_entity.id
_entity.type
_entity.pdbx_description
1 polymer ?
#
loop_
_entity_poly.entity_id
_entity_poly.type
_entity_poly.pdbx_seq_one_letter_code
_entity_poly.pdbx_strand_id
1 'polypeptide(L)'
;MSFRIIYIFTLAIFALPLMGQEVKLYQMPGNQIISHEIYEDVATEIVEQKGIIMLYDSIQRNDTVFYRVGIKPDYSKQRNPYTKFMQMIGEDFPLDLFNIKPNGQPIFVNFWFTSCPPCIKEIPVLNELAGKYEDQAQFVAITFNTQEQVDKFLETRPINFNHITNQKSALGSFGVRSYPMNMLLDKNGKILYVDGMLNYTLWEVEMLLDKEIKAKK
;
A
#
# COMPACT_ATOMS: atom_id res chain seq x y z
N MET A 1 -50.04 -52.06 45.25
CA MET A 1 -48.82 -52.42 44.49
C MET A 1 -48.59 -51.33 43.44
N SER A 2 -47.53 -50.56 43.61
CA SER A 2 -47.12 -49.44 42.75
C SER A 2 -46.58 -49.93 41.41
N PHE A 3 -46.96 -49.29 40.31
CA PHE A 3 -46.20 -49.32 39.07
C PHE A 3 -45.97 -47.88 38.58
N ARG A 4 -44.69 -47.49 38.56
CA ARG A 4 -44.18 -46.22 38.04
C ARG A 4 -43.94 -46.35 36.54
N ILE A 5 -44.35 -45.33 35.80
CA ILE A 5 -44.07 -45.12 34.38
C ILE A 5 -42.62 -44.64 34.25
N ILE A 6 -41.83 -45.29 33.39
CA ILE A 6 -40.52 -44.83 32.94
C ILE A 6 -40.61 -44.58 31.43
N TYR A 7 -40.51 -43.33 31.03
CA TYR A 7 -40.07 -42.94 29.69
C TYR A 7 -38.58 -42.61 29.78
N ILE A 8 -37.80 -42.90 28.72
CA ILE A 8 -37.02 -41.89 27.99
C ILE A 8 -36.14 -42.54 26.90
N PHE A 9 -36.41 -42.08 25.68
CA PHE A 9 -35.56 -41.75 24.54
C PHE A 9 -34.53 -42.75 23.98
N THR A 10 -34.87 -43.23 22.79
CA THR A 10 -33.96 -43.67 21.72
C THR A 10 -32.87 -42.64 21.44
N LEU A 11 -31.60 -43.06 21.54
CA LEU A 11 -30.45 -42.35 20.99
C LEU A 11 -30.60 -42.22 19.47
N ALA A 12 -30.85 -41.00 19.00
CA ALA A 12 -30.53 -40.63 17.63
C ALA A 12 -29.03 -40.33 17.58
N ILE A 13 -28.27 -41.19 16.90
CA ILE A 13 -26.88 -40.90 16.52
C ILE A 13 -26.96 -39.77 15.49
N PHE A 14 -26.78 -38.53 15.97
CA PHE A 14 -26.43 -37.41 15.11
C PHE A 14 -25.01 -37.66 14.61
N ALA A 15 -24.88 -38.08 13.35
CA ALA A 15 -23.63 -37.94 12.62
C ALA A 15 -23.34 -36.44 12.52
N LEU A 16 -22.45 -35.96 13.40
CA LEU A 16 -21.85 -34.63 13.30
C LEU A 16 -21.17 -34.52 11.93
N PRO A 17 -21.40 -33.44 11.16
CA PRO A 17 -20.59 -33.19 9.99
C PRO A 17 -19.15 -33.00 10.46
N LEU A 18 -18.21 -33.72 9.85
CA LEU A 18 -16.77 -33.44 9.91
C LEU A 18 -16.56 -32.05 9.29
N MET A 19 -16.76 -31.00 10.08
CA MET A 19 -16.29 -29.65 9.73
C MET A 19 -14.77 -29.68 9.87
N GLY A 20 -14.08 -29.95 8.77
CA GLY A 20 -12.65 -29.65 8.65
C GLY A 20 -12.48 -28.17 8.95
N GLN A 21 -11.70 -27.87 10.00
CA GLN A 21 -11.42 -26.49 10.39
C GLN A 21 -10.71 -25.80 9.24
N GLU A 22 -11.25 -24.67 8.80
CA GLU A 22 -10.68 -23.86 7.74
C GLU A 22 -9.25 -23.45 8.09
N VAL A 23 -8.29 -23.80 7.21
CA VAL A 23 -6.88 -23.47 7.35
C VAL A 23 -6.70 -22.01 6.95
N LYS A 24 -6.13 -21.19 7.84
CA LYS A 24 -5.85 -19.77 7.56
C LYS A 24 -4.36 -19.55 7.38
N LEU A 25 -3.99 -18.96 6.25
CA LEU A 25 -2.63 -18.58 5.91
C LEU A 25 -2.56 -17.08 5.64
N TYR A 26 -1.44 -16.46 5.98
CA TYR A 26 -1.26 -15.00 5.90
C TYR A 26 -0.03 -14.70 5.06
N GLN A 27 -0.22 -13.98 3.95
CA GLN A 27 0.86 -13.43 3.14
C GLN A 27 1.28 -12.08 3.74
N MET A 28 2.44 -12.07 4.38
CA MET A 28 3.07 -10.89 4.98
C MET A 28 3.77 -10.02 3.92
N PRO A 29 4.09 -8.74 4.23
CA PRO A 29 4.95 -7.92 3.38
C PRO A 29 6.25 -8.65 3.03
N GLY A 30 6.68 -8.56 1.77
CA GLY A 30 7.84 -9.33 1.25
C GLY A 30 7.50 -10.77 0.80
N ASN A 31 6.21 -11.10 0.64
CA ASN A 31 5.70 -12.38 0.11
C ASN A 31 5.96 -13.60 1.00
N GLN A 32 6.28 -13.41 2.28
CA GLN A 32 6.37 -14.51 3.24
C GLN A 32 4.97 -15.02 3.60
N ILE A 33 4.75 -16.34 3.56
CA ILE A 33 3.48 -16.95 3.98
C ILE A 33 3.66 -17.59 5.35
N ILE A 34 2.80 -17.24 6.31
CA ILE A 34 2.81 -17.74 7.69
C ILE A 34 1.48 -18.39 8.06
N SER A 35 1.51 -19.31 9.04
CA SER A 35 0.30 -19.93 9.61
C SER A 35 -0.47 -18.95 10.50
N HIS A 36 -1.72 -19.27 10.82
CA HIS A 36 -2.53 -18.49 11.76
C HIS A 36 -1.88 -18.33 13.13
N GLU A 37 -1.29 -19.40 13.69
CA GLU A 37 -0.61 -19.35 14.99
C GLU A 37 0.56 -18.35 14.97
N ILE A 38 1.42 -18.42 13.95
CA ILE A 38 2.54 -17.48 13.79
C ILE A 38 2.01 -16.05 13.54
N TYR A 39 0.90 -15.91 12.81
CA TYR A 39 0.28 -14.61 12.58
C TYR A 39 -0.18 -13.95 13.88
N GLU A 40 -0.81 -14.67 14.81
CA GLU A 40 -1.26 -14.10 16.08
C GLU A 40 -0.09 -13.62 16.94
N ASP A 41 1.02 -14.36 16.95
CA ASP A 41 2.24 -13.97 17.66
C ASP A 41 2.87 -12.71 17.05
N VAL A 42 3.07 -12.71 15.74
CA VAL A 42 3.61 -11.57 14.99
C VAL A 42 2.69 -10.37 15.12
N ALA A 43 1.38 -10.58 15.10
CA ALA A 43 0.40 -9.52 15.21
C ALA A 43 0.47 -8.80 16.55
N THR A 44 0.63 -9.58 17.63
CA THR A 44 0.82 -9.06 18.97
C THR A 44 2.09 -8.21 19.05
N GLU A 45 3.22 -8.71 18.53
CA GLU A 45 4.49 -7.96 18.51
C GLU A 45 4.38 -6.64 17.73
N ILE A 46 3.72 -6.65 16.57
CA ILE A 46 3.51 -5.46 15.76
C ILE A 46 2.70 -4.41 16.53
N VAL A 47 1.61 -4.81 17.18
CA VAL A 47 0.77 -3.88 17.97
C VAL A 47 1.56 -3.32 19.16
N GLU A 48 2.34 -4.15 19.86
CA GLU A 48 3.22 -3.69 20.95
C GLU A 48 4.26 -2.67 20.48
N GLN A 49 4.79 -2.85 19.27
CA GLN A 49 5.72 -1.94 18.62
C GLN A 49 5.05 -0.71 18.01
N LYS A 50 3.77 -0.46 18.32
CA LYS A 50 2.95 0.62 17.75
C LYS A 50 2.88 0.50 16.23
N GLY A 51 2.53 -0.68 15.73
CA GLY A 51 2.13 -0.93 14.36
C GLY A 51 0.62 -1.20 14.26
N ILE A 52 0.09 -1.00 13.07
CA ILE A 52 -1.26 -1.33 12.64
C ILE A 52 -1.15 -2.44 11.60
N ILE A 53 -1.94 -3.49 11.80
CA ILE A 53 -2.08 -4.60 10.87
C ILE A 53 -3.36 -4.38 10.08
N MET A 54 -3.28 -4.53 8.77
CA MET A 54 -4.43 -4.48 7.87
C MET A 54 -4.57 -5.80 7.15
N LEU A 55 -5.80 -6.32 7.10
CA LEU A 55 -6.18 -7.41 6.22
C LEU A 55 -6.75 -6.78 4.94
N TYR A 56 -6.09 -6.98 3.81
CA TYR A 56 -6.45 -6.31 2.56
C TYR A 56 -7.50 -7.07 1.77
N ASP A 57 -7.23 -8.35 1.52
CA ASP A 57 -8.11 -9.25 0.82
C ASP A 57 -7.96 -10.66 1.39
N SER A 58 -8.83 -11.55 0.91
CA SER A 58 -8.69 -12.98 1.17
C SER A 58 -9.06 -13.79 -0.07
N ILE A 59 -8.37 -14.91 -0.28
CA ILE A 59 -8.62 -15.84 -1.37
C ILE A 59 -8.94 -17.21 -0.76
N GLN A 60 -10.16 -17.72 -1.02
CA GLN A 60 -10.52 -19.08 -0.67
C GLN A 60 -9.99 -20.07 -1.71
N ARG A 61 -9.33 -21.13 -1.24
CA ARG A 61 -8.94 -22.30 -2.02
C ARG A 61 -9.27 -23.55 -1.20
N ASN A 62 -10.34 -24.25 -1.58
CA ASN A 62 -10.85 -25.41 -0.86
C ASN A 62 -11.12 -25.08 0.62
N ASP A 63 -10.42 -25.74 1.51
CA ASP A 63 -10.44 -25.60 2.96
C ASP A 63 -9.44 -24.55 3.49
N THR A 64 -8.75 -23.82 2.60
CA THR A 64 -7.74 -22.83 2.97
C THR A 64 -8.15 -21.41 2.58
N VAL A 65 -8.06 -20.47 3.51
CA VAL A 65 -8.14 -19.02 3.26
C VAL A 65 -6.75 -18.42 3.28
N PHE A 66 -6.38 -17.72 2.21
CA PHE A 66 -5.18 -16.91 2.16
C PHE A 66 -5.54 -15.45 2.40
N TYR A 67 -5.12 -14.87 3.52
CA TYR A 67 -5.24 -13.44 3.79
C TYR A 67 -3.99 -12.71 3.32
N ARG A 68 -4.16 -11.55 2.69
CA ARG A 68 -3.04 -10.64 2.46
C ARG A 68 -2.96 -9.60 3.56
N VAL A 69 -1.79 -9.46 4.15
CA VAL A 69 -1.54 -8.61 5.32
C VAL A 69 -0.61 -7.46 4.98
N GLY A 70 -0.92 -6.28 5.51
CA GLY A 70 0.00 -5.15 5.53
C GLY A 70 0.25 -4.66 6.93
N ILE A 71 1.42 -4.04 7.09
CA ILE A 71 1.87 -3.48 8.35
C ILE A 71 2.19 -2.02 8.08
N LYS A 72 1.52 -1.11 8.79
CA LYS A 72 1.85 0.32 8.79
C LYS A 72 2.18 0.72 10.23
N PRO A 73 3.08 1.67 10.48
CA PRO A 73 3.24 2.19 11.84
C PRO A 73 1.93 2.82 12.35
N ASP A 74 1.63 2.65 13.63
CA ASP A 74 0.50 3.26 14.32
C ASP A 74 0.77 4.74 14.59
N TYR A 75 0.37 5.54 13.61
CA TYR A 75 0.34 6.99 13.72
C TYR A 75 -0.96 7.52 14.33
N SER A 76 -1.86 6.71 14.91
CA SER A 76 -3.14 7.21 15.46
C SER A 76 -2.98 8.33 16.50
N LYS A 77 -1.81 8.40 17.17
CA LYS A 77 -1.45 9.47 18.12
C LYS A 77 -0.62 10.61 17.52
N GLN A 78 -0.17 10.50 16.27
CA GLN A 78 0.55 11.55 15.55
C GLN A 78 -0.30 12.07 14.39
N ARG A 79 -0.38 13.38 14.22
CA ARG A 79 -1.09 13.94 13.06
C ARG A 79 -0.39 13.45 11.78
N ASN A 80 -1.04 12.57 11.03
CA ASN A 80 -0.52 12.14 9.74
C ASN A 80 -0.40 13.39 8.83
N PRO A 81 0.81 13.76 8.41
CA PRO A 81 1.00 14.99 7.63
C PRO A 81 0.32 14.94 6.26
N TYR A 82 -0.10 13.75 5.82
CA TYR A 82 -0.75 13.51 4.54
C TYR A 82 -2.28 13.48 4.61
N THR A 83 -2.90 13.66 5.79
CA THR A 83 -4.37 13.59 5.94
C THR A 83 -5.13 14.49 4.97
N LYS A 84 -4.64 15.71 4.73
CA LYS A 84 -5.25 16.63 3.75
C LYS A 84 -5.29 16.00 2.35
N PHE A 85 -4.22 15.32 1.94
CA PHE A 85 -4.10 14.72 0.63
C PHE A 85 -4.88 13.39 0.53
N MET A 86 -4.95 12.63 1.60
CA MET A 86 -5.81 11.43 1.68
C MET A 86 -7.30 11.80 1.50
N GLN A 87 -7.71 12.96 2.01
CA GLN A 87 -9.07 13.50 1.78
C GLN A 87 -9.32 13.94 0.32
N MET A 88 -8.28 14.00 -0.52
CA MET A 88 -8.38 14.33 -1.94
C MET A 88 -8.42 13.07 -2.83
N ILE A 89 -8.43 11.87 -2.26
CA ILE A 89 -8.59 10.64 -3.05
C ILE A 89 -9.94 10.69 -3.79
N GLY A 90 -9.91 10.44 -5.10
CA GLY A 90 -11.03 10.59 -6.03
C GLY A 90 -11.08 11.94 -6.76
N GLU A 91 -10.40 12.96 -6.23
CA GLU A 91 -10.31 14.29 -6.83
C GLU A 91 -9.22 14.36 -7.90
N ASP A 92 -9.33 15.36 -8.78
CA ASP A 92 -8.35 15.60 -9.84
C ASP A 92 -7.05 16.20 -9.26
N PHE A 93 -5.92 15.58 -9.58
CA PHE A 93 -4.61 16.13 -9.28
C PHE A 93 -4.30 17.29 -10.25
N PRO A 94 -3.75 18.43 -9.79
CA PRO A 94 -3.47 19.57 -10.65
C PRO A 94 -2.22 19.33 -11.51
N LEU A 95 -2.34 18.51 -12.56
CA LEU A 95 -1.24 18.13 -13.45
C LEU A 95 -0.51 19.34 -14.06
N ASP A 96 -1.27 20.36 -14.47
CA ASP A 96 -0.73 21.59 -15.05
C ASP A 96 0.16 22.38 -14.09
N LEU A 97 -0.14 22.34 -12.79
CA LEU A 97 0.67 23.04 -11.76
C LEU A 97 2.10 22.51 -11.73
N PHE A 98 2.30 21.25 -12.10
CA PHE A 98 3.60 20.57 -12.12
C PHE A 98 4.11 20.30 -13.55
N ASN A 99 3.43 20.80 -14.59
CA ASN A 99 3.76 20.54 -15.99
C ASN A 99 3.80 19.04 -16.37
N ILE A 100 2.97 18.21 -15.73
CA ILE A 100 2.87 16.79 -16.06
C ILE A 100 1.93 16.62 -17.25
N LYS A 101 2.41 15.96 -18.30
CA LYS A 101 1.60 15.64 -19.50
C LYS A 101 1.12 14.18 -19.43
N PRO A 102 -0.18 13.94 -19.16
CA PRO A 102 -0.70 12.58 -19.11
C PRO A 102 -0.68 11.96 -20.51
N ASN A 103 -0.33 10.67 -20.59
CA ASN A 103 -0.32 9.90 -21.84
C ASN A 103 -1.39 8.78 -21.86
N GLY A 104 -2.37 8.85 -20.96
CA GLY A 104 -3.41 7.81 -20.80
C GLY A 104 -2.92 6.54 -20.10
N GLN A 105 -1.81 6.63 -19.36
CA GLN A 105 -1.36 5.65 -18.38
C GLN A 105 -1.55 6.19 -16.97
N PRO A 106 -1.69 5.31 -15.94
CA PRO A 106 -1.60 5.74 -14.56
C PRO A 106 -0.26 6.43 -14.28
N ILE A 107 -0.25 7.36 -13.32
CA ILE A 107 0.91 8.20 -13.01
C ILE A 107 1.28 8.02 -11.55
N PHE A 108 2.50 7.56 -11.30
CA PHE A 108 3.08 7.54 -9.97
C PHE A 108 3.91 8.81 -9.74
N VAL A 109 3.57 9.56 -8.70
CA VAL A 109 4.20 10.83 -8.35
C VAL A 109 4.91 10.70 -7.00
N ASN A 110 6.23 10.91 -7.01
CA ASN A 110 7.07 10.94 -5.81
C ASN A 110 7.51 12.38 -5.52
N PHE A 111 7.17 12.90 -4.34
CA PHE A 111 7.65 14.20 -3.86
C PHE A 111 8.87 13.97 -2.96
N TRP A 112 10.00 14.59 -3.29
CA TRP A 112 11.27 14.35 -2.60
C TRP A 112 12.22 15.56 -2.60
N PHE A 113 13.37 15.43 -1.92
CA PHE A 113 14.49 16.36 -2.03
C PHE A 113 15.84 15.68 -1.72
N THR A 114 16.94 16.26 -2.20
CA THR A 114 18.28 15.64 -2.22
C THR A 114 18.86 15.30 -0.84
N SER A 115 18.39 15.95 0.21
CA SER A 115 18.85 15.75 1.59
C SER A 115 17.75 15.19 2.49
N CYS A 116 16.90 14.32 1.95
CA CYS A 116 15.80 13.67 2.64
C CYS A 116 16.18 12.22 3.00
N PRO A 117 16.59 11.93 4.26
CA PRO A 117 16.96 10.57 4.66
C PRO A 117 15.89 9.51 4.39
N PRO A 118 14.58 9.73 4.67
CA PRO A 118 13.57 8.73 4.34
C PRO A 118 13.39 8.56 2.83
N CYS A 119 13.46 9.62 2.02
CA CYS A 119 13.39 9.51 0.56
C CYS A 119 14.56 8.66 0.01
N ILE A 120 15.77 8.85 0.54
CA ILE A 120 16.95 8.06 0.16
C ILE A 120 16.74 6.57 0.43
N LYS A 121 16.04 6.22 1.52
CA LYS A 121 15.72 4.83 1.86
C LYS A 121 14.67 4.20 0.93
N GLU A 122 13.84 4.99 0.26
CA GLU A 122 12.84 4.49 -0.69
C GLU A 122 13.42 4.25 -2.10
N ILE A 123 14.61 4.75 -2.42
CA ILE A 123 15.18 4.68 -3.77
C ILE A 123 15.20 3.27 -4.37
N PRO A 124 15.65 2.21 -3.65
CA PRO A 124 15.64 0.86 -4.22
C PRO A 124 14.23 0.40 -4.62
N VAL A 125 13.24 0.67 -3.76
CA VAL A 125 11.83 0.28 -3.97
C VAL A 125 11.20 1.11 -5.09
N LEU A 126 11.52 2.41 -5.17
CA LEU A 126 11.09 3.29 -6.26
C LEU A 126 11.61 2.80 -7.61
N ASN A 127 12.89 2.42 -7.68
CA ASN A 127 13.49 1.91 -8.91
C ASN A 127 12.94 0.53 -9.30
N GLU A 128 12.69 -0.34 -8.33
CA GLU A 128 12.03 -1.64 -8.56
C GLU A 128 10.62 -1.44 -9.14
N LEU A 129 9.82 -0.57 -8.52
CA LEU A 129 8.47 -0.26 -8.96
C LEU A 129 8.48 0.36 -10.36
N ALA A 130 9.34 1.35 -10.61
CA ALA A 130 9.46 1.99 -11.92
C ALA A 130 9.88 1.00 -13.02
N GLY A 131 10.83 0.10 -12.75
CA GLY A 131 11.25 -0.92 -13.70
C GLY A 131 10.17 -1.97 -13.98
N LYS A 132 9.42 -2.39 -12.95
CA LYS A 132 8.34 -3.40 -13.11
C LYS A 132 7.19 -2.90 -13.99
N TYR A 133 6.88 -1.60 -13.91
CA TYR A 133 5.77 -0.97 -14.65
C TYR A 133 6.26 -0.07 -15.79
N GLU A 134 7.48 -0.30 -16.27
CA GLU A 134 8.03 0.34 -17.47
C GLU A 134 7.04 0.19 -18.64
N ASP A 135 6.89 1.26 -19.42
CA ASP A 135 5.94 1.39 -20.54
C ASP A 135 4.44 1.21 -20.19
N GLN A 136 4.09 0.98 -18.93
CA GLN A 136 2.71 0.76 -18.48
C GLN A 136 2.21 1.87 -17.55
N ALA A 137 3.12 2.57 -16.87
CA ALA A 137 2.84 3.70 -16.00
C ALA A 137 3.87 4.82 -16.18
N GLN A 138 3.45 6.06 -15.97
CA GLN A 138 4.36 7.22 -15.93
C GLN A 138 4.90 7.39 -14.51
N PHE A 139 6.22 7.50 -14.35
CA PHE A 139 6.86 7.79 -13.06
C PHE A 139 7.48 9.19 -13.08
N VAL A 140 7.12 10.00 -12.08
CA VAL A 140 7.56 11.39 -11.97
C VAL A 140 8.02 11.68 -10.55
N ALA A 141 9.24 12.16 -10.40
CA ALA A 141 9.78 12.68 -9.15
C ALA A 141 9.72 14.21 -9.15
N ILE A 142 9.10 14.82 -8.15
CA ILE A 142 8.92 16.27 -8.04
C ILE A 142 9.72 16.81 -6.86
N THR A 143 10.50 17.85 -7.11
CA THR A 143 11.32 18.47 -6.06
C THR A 143 11.44 19.98 -6.19
N PHE A 144 11.67 20.65 -5.07
CA PHE A 144 12.04 22.06 -5.03
C PHE A 144 13.52 22.30 -5.35
N ASN A 145 14.35 21.26 -5.36
CA ASN A 145 15.76 21.37 -5.70
C ASN A 145 15.96 21.85 -7.15
N THR A 146 17.08 22.53 -7.41
CA THR A 146 17.47 22.94 -8.76
C THR A 146 17.91 21.74 -9.58
N GLN A 147 17.94 21.88 -10.91
CA GLN A 147 18.42 20.82 -11.79
C GLN A 147 19.84 20.37 -11.43
N GLU A 148 20.77 21.32 -11.22
CA GLU A 148 22.15 21.04 -10.82
C GLU A 148 22.25 20.23 -9.52
N GLN A 149 21.43 20.56 -8.52
CA GLN A 149 21.40 19.82 -7.26
C GLN A 149 20.92 18.38 -7.44
N VAL A 150 19.90 18.20 -8.29
CA VAL A 150 19.34 16.88 -8.61
C VAL A 150 20.36 16.06 -9.40
N ASP A 151 20.97 16.61 -10.45
CA ASP A 151 21.97 15.91 -11.27
C ASP A 151 23.12 15.39 -10.40
N LYS A 152 23.68 16.27 -9.54
CA LYS A 152 24.75 15.90 -8.61
C LYS A 152 24.34 14.80 -7.61
N PHE A 153 23.09 14.81 -7.17
CA PHE A 153 22.58 13.76 -6.29
C PHE A 153 22.49 12.42 -7.03
N LEU A 154 21.95 12.45 -8.25
CA LEU A 154 21.71 11.26 -9.08
C LEU A 154 22.99 10.56 -9.53
N GLU A 155 24.13 11.27 -9.62
CA GLU A 155 25.46 10.68 -9.88
C GLU A 155 25.80 9.53 -8.90
N THR A 156 25.32 9.60 -7.67
CA THR A 156 25.63 8.62 -6.61
C THR A 156 24.43 7.80 -6.16
N ARG A 157 23.21 8.29 -6.40
CA ARG A 157 21.96 7.71 -5.91
C ARG A 157 20.91 7.81 -7.02
N PRO A 158 20.99 6.97 -8.05
CA PRO A 158 20.11 7.07 -9.20
C PRO A 158 18.67 6.76 -8.81
N ILE A 159 17.76 7.65 -9.21
CA ILE A 159 16.31 7.47 -9.20
C ILE A 159 15.89 7.44 -10.67
N ASN A 160 15.53 6.26 -11.16
CA ASN A 160 15.52 5.91 -12.59
C ASN A 160 14.23 6.32 -13.31
N PHE A 161 13.78 7.55 -13.14
CA PHE A 161 12.62 8.10 -13.85
C PHE A 161 12.65 9.63 -13.87
N ASN A 162 11.68 10.25 -14.54
CA ASN A 162 11.68 11.67 -14.86
C ASN A 162 11.66 12.56 -13.60
N HIS A 163 12.49 13.62 -13.57
CA HIS A 163 12.56 14.58 -12.47
C HIS A 163 12.02 15.95 -12.89
N ILE A 164 11.05 16.47 -12.14
CA ILE A 164 10.52 17.82 -12.29
C ILE A 164 11.10 18.68 -11.18
N THR A 165 12.04 19.54 -11.56
CA THR A 165 12.85 20.36 -10.65
C THR A 165 12.32 21.78 -10.51
N ASN A 166 12.91 22.54 -9.59
CA ASN A 166 12.58 23.96 -9.33
C ASN A 166 11.12 24.21 -8.91
N GLN A 167 10.44 23.23 -8.32
CA GLN A 167 8.99 23.32 -8.02
C GLN A 167 8.64 23.97 -6.67
N LYS A 168 9.51 24.82 -6.10
CA LYS A 168 9.29 25.41 -4.77
C LYS A 168 7.94 26.13 -4.64
N SER A 169 7.58 26.93 -5.66
CA SER A 169 6.31 27.66 -5.68
C SER A 169 5.10 26.72 -5.80
N ALA A 170 5.13 25.81 -6.78
CA ALA A 170 4.08 24.83 -7.02
C ALA A 170 3.81 23.94 -5.79
N LEU A 171 4.88 23.41 -5.18
CA LEU A 171 4.80 22.62 -3.94
C LEU A 171 4.22 23.42 -2.78
N GLY A 172 4.61 24.70 -2.64
CA GLY A 172 4.08 25.61 -1.64
C GLY A 172 2.58 25.87 -1.81
N SER A 173 2.13 26.11 -3.05
CA SER A 173 0.73 26.34 -3.42
C SER A 173 -0.13 25.10 -3.25
N PHE A 174 0.36 23.92 -3.64
CA PHE A 174 -0.33 22.65 -3.43
C PHE A 174 -0.37 22.26 -1.94
N GLY A 175 0.59 22.75 -1.16
CA GLY A 175 0.67 22.59 0.29
C GLY A 175 1.53 21.40 0.75
N VAL A 176 2.47 20.95 -0.07
CA VAL A 176 3.40 19.86 0.28
C VAL A 176 4.42 20.35 1.30
N ARG A 177 4.38 19.78 2.51
CA ARG A 177 5.25 20.17 3.64
C ARG A 177 6.00 19.00 4.27
N SER A 178 5.72 17.77 3.86
CA SER A 178 6.32 16.56 4.39
C SER A 178 6.77 15.65 3.24
N TYR A 179 7.88 14.95 3.46
CA TYR A 179 8.58 14.16 2.44
C TYR A 179 9.12 12.87 3.07
N PRO A 180 9.20 11.76 2.31
CA PRO A 180 8.63 11.61 0.97
C PRO A 180 7.10 11.62 1.03
N MET A 181 6.47 12.01 -0.06
CA MET A 181 5.05 11.77 -0.29
C MET A 181 4.93 11.06 -1.62
N ASN A 182 4.22 9.96 -1.65
CA ASN A 182 3.98 9.12 -2.81
C ASN A 182 2.49 9.21 -3.14
N MET A 183 2.16 9.44 -4.41
CA MET A 183 0.80 9.48 -4.91
C MET A 183 0.67 8.59 -6.13
N LEU A 184 -0.43 7.85 -6.23
CA LEU A 184 -0.81 7.17 -7.47
C LEU A 184 -2.02 7.88 -8.05
N LEU A 185 -1.96 8.19 -9.34
CA LEU A 185 -3.04 8.76 -10.12
C LEU A 185 -3.54 7.73 -11.13
N ASP A 186 -4.85 7.74 -11.39
CA ASP A 186 -5.44 7.02 -12.51
C ASP A 186 -5.01 7.64 -13.86
N LYS A 187 -5.42 7.01 -14.97
CA LYS A 187 -5.11 7.48 -16.33
C LYS A 187 -5.68 8.86 -16.69
N ASN A 188 -6.64 9.37 -15.91
CA ASN A 188 -7.28 10.66 -16.09
C ASN A 188 -6.71 11.72 -15.13
N GLY A 189 -5.78 11.35 -14.24
CA GLY A 189 -5.20 12.24 -13.25
C GLY A 189 -5.94 12.28 -11.90
N LYS A 190 -6.88 11.37 -11.64
CA LYS A 190 -7.56 11.28 -10.34
C LYS A 190 -6.69 10.61 -9.31
N ILE A 191 -6.67 11.13 -8.09
CA ILE A 191 -5.85 10.59 -6.99
C ILE A 191 -6.46 9.28 -6.52
N LEU A 192 -5.70 8.18 -6.59
CA LEU A 192 -6.09 6.86 -6.09
C LEU A 192 -5.48 6.52 -4.74
N TYR A 193 -4.32 7.09 -4.44
CA TYR A 193 -3.51 6.70 -3.29
C TYR A 193 -2.60 7.84 -2.85
N VAL A 194 -2.38 7.95 -1.54
CA VAL A 194 -1.40 8.85 -0.94
C VAL A 194 -0.79 8.22 0.32
N ASP A 195 0.55 8.18 0.42
CA ASP A 195 1.27 7.74 1.62
C ASP A 195 2.69 8.33 1.65
N GLY A 196 3.40 8.22 2.76
CA GLY A 196 4.77 8.69 2.90
C GLY A 196 5.80 7.60 3.19
N MET A 197 5.42 6.33 3.09
CA MET A 197 6.34 5.20 3.28
C MET A 197 6.11 4.06 2.29
N LEU A 198 6.61 4.20 1.06
CA LEU A 198 6.44 3.23 -0.03
C LEU A 198 6.97 1.84 0.34
N ASN A 199 8.03 1.74 1.14
CA ASN A 199 8.62 0.46 1.54
C ASN A 199 7.63 -0.48 2.25
N TYR A 200 6.60 0.05 2.92
CA TYR A 200 5.55 -0.74 3.60
C TYR A 200 4.29 -0.92 2.76
N THR A 201 4.18 -0.21 1.65
CA THR A 201 2.94 -0.06 0.90
C THR A 201 3.10 -0.34 -0.59
N LEU A 202 4.29 -0.81 -1.01
CA LEU A 202 4.59 -1.18 -2.38
C LEU A 202 3.47 -2.04 -2.99
N TRP A 203 3.10 -3.13 -2.31
CA TRP A 203 2.08 -4.06 -2.76
C TRP A 203 0.70 -3.39 -2.99
N GLU A 204 0.34 -2.33 -2.24
CA GLU A 204 -0.89 -1.56 -2.40
C GLU A 204 -0.86 -0.79 -3.73
N VAL A 205 0.26 -0.14 -3.99
CA VAL A 205 0.51 0.61 -5.22
C VAL A 205 0.54 -0.34 -6.43
N GLU A 206 1.21 -1.49 -6.31
CA GLU A 206 1.25 -2.53 -7.35
C GLU A 206 -0.16 -3.06 -7.67
N MET A 207 -0.96 -3.35 -6.64
CA MET A 207 -2.34 -3.82 -6.81
C MET A 207 -3.20 -2.77 -7.56
N LEU A 208 -3.06 -1.49 -7.19
CA LEU A 208 -3.80 -0.41 -7.84
C LEU A 208 -3.34 -0.20 -9.29
N LEU A 209 -2.02 -0.24 -9.55
CA LEU A 209 -1.47 -0.18 -10.90
C LEU A 209 -1.97 -1.33 -11.77
N ASP A 210 -1.90 -2.56 -11.27
CA ASP A 210 -2.40 -3.76 -11.96
C ASP A 210 -3.88 -3.63 -12.32
N LYS A 211 -4.68 -3.08 -11.42
CA LYS A 211 -6.12 -2.83 -11.64
C LYS A 211 -6.33 -1.80 -12.76
N GLU A 212 -5.65 -0.66 -12.70
CA GLU A 212 -5.78 0.41 -13.70
C GLU A 212 -5.30 -0.03 -15.10
N ILE A 213 -4.21 -0.80 -15.16
CA ILE A 213 -3.67 -1.32 -16.42
C ILE A 213 -4.61 -2.37 -17.03
N LYS A 214 -5.19 -3.27 -16.21
CA LYS A 214 -6.13 -4.30 -16.70
C LYS A 214 -7.44 -3.70 -17.20
N ALA A 215 -7.94 -2.63 -16.60
CA ALA A 215 -9.15 -1.94 -17.05
C ALA A 215 -9.03 -1.28 -18.45
N LYS A 216 -7.83 -1.28 -19.04
CA LYS A 216 -7.55 -0.79 -20.40
C LYS A 216 -7.67 -1.88 -21.48
N LYS A 217 -7.64 -3.16 -21.10
CA LYS A 217 -7.81 -4.31 -22.01
C LYS A 217 -9.28 -4.70 -22.11
#